data_AF-A0A7S3M2Y6-F1
#
_entry.id   AF-A0A7S3M2Y6-F1
#
_cell.length_a   1.000
_cell.length_b   1.000
_cell.length_c   1.000
_cell.angle_alpha   90.00
_cell.angle_beta   90.00
_cell.angle_gamma   90.00
#
_symmetry.space_group_name_H-M   'P 1'
#
loop_
_entity.id
_entity.type
_entity.pdbx_description
1 polymer ?
#
loop_
_entity_poly.entity_id
_entity_poly.type
_entity_poly.pdbx_seq_one_letter_code
_entity_poly.pdbx_strand_id
1 'polypeptide(L)'
;RLVRSRPQRRYAPAPALTMKAAALLLASALLAAAGGVAEAAFEACKSQATFDVRMCKSHMCSDCTLAWCMESCQKLQEDHSGCRCEDWPEARVSYSGEGMKGAGKYGDVGDYSK
;
A
#
# COMPACT_ATOMS: atom_id res chain seq x y z
N ARG A 1 76.76 24.13 -3.04
CA ARG A 1 76.21 22.83 -2.59
C ARG A 1 74.99 23.11 -1.73
N LEU A 2 73.79 23.00 -2.31
CA LEU A 2 72.50 23.15 -1.62
C LEU A 2 71.75 21.84 -1.79
N VAL A 3 71.65 21.03 -0.73
CA VAL A 3 70.70 19.91 -0.67
C VAL A 3 69.61 20.32 0.30
N ARG A 4 68.53 20.86 -0.27
CA ARG A 4 67.32 21.27 0.44
C ARG A 4 66.52 20.01 0.75
N SER A 5 66.33 19.72 2.03
CA SER A 5 65.59 18.57 2.56
C SER A 5 64.16 18.56 2.00
N ARG A 6 63.76 17.47 1.33
CA ARG A 6 62.37 17.29 0.85
C ARG A 6 61.45 16.94 2.04
N PRO A 7 60.29 17.58 2.21
CA PRO A 7 59.32 17.16 3.22
C PRO A 7 58.69 15.82 2.81
N GLN A 8 58.69 14.84 3.71
CA GLN A 8 58.04 13.57 3.48
C GLN A 8 56.52 13.74 3.52
N ARG A 9 55.84 13.51 2.38
CA ARG A 9 54.38 13.35 2.32
C ARG A 9 54.02 12.07 3.07
N ARG A 10 53.35 12.20 4.21
CA ARG A 10 52.66 11.09 4.88
C ARG A 10 51.49 10.67 3.98
N TYR A 11 51.61 9.52 3.31
CA TYR A 11 50.49 8.89 2.64
C TYR A 11 49.64 8.19 3.70
N ALA A 12 48.41 8.64 3.91
CA ALA A 12 47.42 7.87 4.65
C ALA A 12 47.00 6.66 3.78
N PRO A 13 46.89 5.44 4.34
CA PRO A 13 46.35 4.33 3.57
C PRO A 13 44.86 4.58 3.32
N ALA A 14 44.44 4.43 2.06
CA ALA A 14 43.03 4.44 1.70
C ALA A 14 42.30 3.32 2.46
N PRO A 15 41.08 3.54 2.98
CA PRO A 15 40.30 2.45 3.52
C PRO A 15 39.98 1.49 2.37
N ALA A 16 40.42 0.24 2.50
CA ALA A 16 40.11 -0.82 1.56
C ALA A 16 38.60 -1.08 1.62
N LEU A 17 37.83 -0.40 0.76
CA LEU A 17 36.45 -0.76 0.49
C LEU A 17 36.47 -2.17 -0.12
N THR A 18 35.91 -3.11 0.62
CA THR A 18 35.76 -4.50 0.20
C THR A 18 34.94 -4.54 -1.09
N MET A 19 35.52 -5.10 -2.15
CA MET A 19 34.95 -5.16 -3.51
C MET A 19 33.56 -5.84 -3.62
N LYS A 20 33.05 -6.44 -2.54
CA LYS A 20 31.70 -7.02 -2.48
C LYS A 20 30.59 -5.97 -2.25
N ALA A 21 30.93 -4.82 -1.68
CA ALA A 21 29.94 -3.77 -1.37
C ALA A 21 29.51 -2.97 -2.62
N ALA A 22 30.42 -2.78 -3.58
CA ALA A 22 30.14 -2.00 -4.79
C ALA A 22 29.18 -2.71 -5.77
N ALA A 23 29.27 -4.04 -5.88
CA ALA A 23 28.39 -4.82 -6.76
C ALA A 23 26.94 -4.85 -6.26
N LEU A 24 26.72 -4.84 -4.95
CA LEU A 24 25.38 -4.87 -4.35
C LEU A 24 24.66 -3.50 -4.45
N LEU A 25 25.40 -2.40 -4.41
CA LEU A 25 24.84 -1.05 -4.56
C LEU A 25 24.47 -0.70 -6.01
N LEU A 26 25.23 -1.21 -7.00
CA LEU A 26 24.88 -1.04 -8.41
C LEU A 26 23.71 -1.93 -8.83
N ALA A 27 23.62 -3.16 -8.33
CA ALA A 27 22.51 -4.07 -8.63
C ALA A 27 21.17 -3.60 -8.03
N SER A 28 21.19 -2.92 -6.88
CA SER A 28 19.99 -2.36 -6.26
C SER A 28 19.49 -1.08 -6.94
N ALA A 29 20.38 -0.29 -7.55
CA ALA A 29 20.00 0.90 -8.31
C ALA A 29 19.32 0.56 -9.66
N LEU A 30 19.70 -0.55 -10.31
CA LEU A 30 19.07 -1.01 -11.55
C LEU A 30 17.64 -1.56 -11.36
N LEU A 31 17.33 -2.10 -10.18
CA LEU A 31 15.99 -2.62 -9.88
C LEU A 31 14.96 -1.52 -9.57
N ALA A 32 15.41 -0.33 -9.15
CA ALA A 32 14.54 0.82 -8.90
C ALA A 32 14.11 1.57 -10.18
N ALA A 33 14.84 1.40 -11.30
CA ALA A 33 14.56 2.10 -12.56
C ALA A 33 13.64 1.33 -13.52
N ALA A 34 13.39 0.03 -13.27
CA ALA A 34 12.53 -0.82 -14.11
C ALA A 34 11.11 -1.00 -13.56
N GLY A 35 10.84 -0.54 -12.33
CA GLY A 35 9.53 -0.62 -11.68
C GLY A 35 8.59 0.50 -12.09
N GLY A 36 8.34 0.68 -13.38
CA GLY A 36 7.18 1.44 -13.83
C GLY A 36 5.94 0.60 -13.55
N VAL A 37 5.26 0.87 -12.43
CA VAL A 37 3.90 0.35 -12.24
C VAL A 37 3.04 1.02 -13.31
N ALA A 38 2.63 0.26 -14.32
CA ALA A 38 1.53 0.69 -15.14
C ALA A 38 0.30 0.65 -14.23
N GLU A 39 -0.03 1.78 -13.60
CA GLU A 39 -1.30 1.94 -12.90
C GLU A 39 -2.40 1.79 -13.95
N ALA A 40 -3.05 0.62 -13.96
CA ALA A 40 -4.23 0.42 -14.78
C ALA A 40 -5.25 1.51 -14.41
N ALA A 41 -5.62 2.34 -15.40
CA ALA A 41 -6.62 3.36 -15.20
C ALA A 41 -7.93 2.71 -14.72
N PHE A 42 -8.53 3.28 -13.68
CA PHE A 42 -9.77 2.78 -13.10
C PHE A 42 -10.89 2.74 -14.14
N GLU A 43 -11.52 1.58 -14.30
CA GLU A 43 -12.70 1.40 -15.15
C GLU A 43 -13.96 1.37 -14.28
N ALA A 44 -14.85 2.34 -14.47
CA ALA A 44 -16.08 2.44 -13.72
C ALA A 44 -17.11 1.41 -14.21
N CYS A 45 -17.72 0.65 -13.30
CA CYS A 45 -18.78 -0.29 -13.64
C CYS A 45 -20.10 0.43 -14.02
N LYS A 46 -21.07 -0.33 -14.58
CA LYS A 46 -22.39 0.17 -14.99
C LYS A 46 -23.16 0.93 -13.89
N SER A 47 -22.95 0.57 -12.62
CA SER A 47 -23.67 1.11 -11.47
C SER A 47 -22.77 1.84 -10.47
N GLN A 48 -21.62 2.31 -10.94
CA GLN A 48 -20.55 2.86 -10.10
C GLN A 48 -21.03 4.00 -9.20
N ALA A 49 -21.84 4.94 -9.71
CA ALA A 49 -22.29 6.07 -8.90
C ALA A 49 -23.08 5.65 -7.66
N THR A 50 -23.98 4.66 -7.78
CA THR A 50 -24.73 4.12 -6.65
C THR A 50 -23.83 3.32 -5.73
N PHE A 51 -22.93 2.52 -6.31
CA PHE A 51 -21.95 1.75 -5.56
C PHE A 51 -21.04 2.66 -4.74
N ASP A 52 -20.51 3.74 -5.30
CA ASP A 52 -19.64 4.69 -4.59
C ASP A 52 -20.33 5.30 -3.38
N VAL A 53 -21.61 5.68 -3.51
CA VAL A 53 -22.38 6.25 -2.40
C VAL A 53 -22.61 5.22 -1.29
N ARG A 54 -22.98 3.99 -1.65
CA ARG A 54 -23.40 2.96 -0.69
C ARG A 54 -22.22 2.17 -0.12
N MET A 55 -21.16 1.98 -0.88
CA MET A 55 -19.99 1.18 -0.56
C MET A 55 -18.79 2.05 -0.19
N CYS A 56 -18.38 2.95 -1.08
CA CYS A 56 -17.06 3.59 -0.95
C CYS A 56 -17.07 4.78 0.01
N LYS A 57 -18.19 5.52 0.06
CA LYS A 57 -18.34 6.77 0.82
C LYS A 57 -19.24 6.63 2.05
N SER A 58 -19.89 5.48 2.24
CA SER A 58 -20.83 5.27 3.34
C SER A 58 -20.10 4.89 4.63
N HIS A 59 -20.65 5.33 5.77
CA HIS A 59 -20.15 4.89 7.08
C HIS A 59 -20.29 3.38 7.28
N MET A 60 -21.36 2.79 6.72
CA MET A 60 -21.66 1.35 6.82
C MET A 60 -20.47 0.49 6.37
N CYS A 61 -19.77 0.88 5.32
CA CYS A 61 -18.72 0.07 4.73
C CYS A 61 -17.30 0.61 4.95
N SER A 62 -17.15 1.70 5.71
CA SER A 62 -15.85 2.33 5.98
C SER A 62 -15.43 2.23 7.45
N ASP A 63 -16.36 2.51 8.38
CA ASP A 63 -16.05 2.63 9.81
C ASP A 63 -17.00 1.84 10.72
N CYS A 64 -18.12 1.32 10.19
CA CYS A 64 -19.06 0.55 11.01
C CYS A 64 -18.43 -0.78 11.46
N THR A 65 -18.54 -1.06 12.76
CA THR A 65 -17.90 -2.22 13.40
C THR A 65 -18.84 -3.42 13.60
N LEU A 66 -20.11 -3.30 13.19
CA LEU A 66 -21.13 -4.32 13.40
C LEU A 66 -21.03 -5.42 12.34
N ALA A 67 -21.34 -6.66 12.72
CA ALA A 67 -21.37 -7.79 11.78
C ALA A 67 -22.32 -7.54 10.60
N TRP A 68 -23.51 -7.00 10.88
CA TRP A 68 -24.50 -6.65 9.85
C TRP A 68 -23.95 -5.67 8.79
N CYS A 69 -23.09 -4.73 9.18
CA CYS A 69 -22.46 -3.83 8.22
C CYS A 69 -21.58 -4.61 7.25
N MET A 70 -20.77 -5.55 7.76
CA MET A 70 -19.91 -6.39 6.92
C MET A 70 -20.73 -7.23 5.94
N GLU A 71 -21.74 -7.95 6.44
CA GLU A 71 -22.61 -8.79 5.62
C GLU A 71 -23.39 -7.97 4.57
N SER A 72 -23.89 -6.79 4.95
CA SER A 72 -24.66 -5.94 4.05
C SER A 72 -23.79 -5.34 2.94
N CYS A 73 -22.56 -4.96 3.27
CA CYS A 73 -21.58 -4.47 2.31
C CYS A 73 -21.11 -5.57 1.34
N GLN A 74 -21.00 -6.83 1.80
CA GLN A 74 -20.74 -7.99 0.92
C GLN A 74 -21.89 -8.20 -0.07
N LYS A 75 -23.14 -8.25 0.43
CA LYS A 75 -24.34 -8.37 -0.42
C LYS A 75 -24.46 -7.22 -1.43
N LEU A 76 -24.19 -5.99 -0.98
CA LEU A 76 -24.17 -4.84 -1.88
C LEU A 76 -23.16 -5.04 -3.02
N GLN A 77 -22.00 -5.62 -2.75
CA GLN A 77 -21.03 -5.90 -3.80
C GLN A 77 -21.49 -7.02 -4.76
N GLU A 78 -22.20 -8.03 -4.27
CA GLU A 78 -22.81 -9.06 -5.11
C GLU A 78 -23.87 -8.47 -6.06
N ASP A 79 -24.75 -7.61 -5.53
CA ASP A 79 -25.77 -6.88 -6.30
C ASP A 79 -25.15 -5.95 -7.36
N HIS A 80 -23.95 -5.44 -7.06
CA HIS A 80 -23.15 -4.56 -7.91
C HIS A 80 -21.92 -5.29 -8.46
N SER A 81 -22.13 -6.49 -9.02
CA SER A 81 -21.03 -7.32 -9.54
C SER A 81 -20.11 -6.56 -10.52
N GLY A 82 -18.81 -6.71 -10.31
CA GLY A 82 -17.76 -6.01 -11.08
C GLY A 82 -17.48 -4.58 -10.64
N CYS A 83 -18.24 -4.03 -9.69
CA CYS A 83 -17.94 -2.72 -9.12
C CYS A 83 -16.89 -2.81 -8.01
N ARG A 84 -15.98 -1.84 -7.99
CA ARG A 84 -14.97 -1.64 -6.95
C ARG A 84 -14.77 -0.15 -6.69
N CYS A 85 -14.25 0.20 -5.52
CA CYS A 85 -13.90 1.60 -5.24
C CYS A 85 -12.62 1.97 -5.99
N GLU A 86 -12.54 3.19 -6.51
CA GLU A 86 -11.37 3.73 -7.20
C GLU A 86 -10.12 3.72 -6.30
N ASP A 87 -10.30 4.09 -5.03
CA ASP A 87 -9.22 4.18 -4.03
C ASP A 87 -8.74 2.80 -3.52
N TRP A 88 -9.38 1.70 -3.90
CA TRP A 88 -8.90 0.38 -3.51
C TRP A 88 -7.63 0.03 -4.29
N PRO A 89 -6.69 -0.72 -3.69
CA PRO A 89 -5.58 -1.30 -4.43
C PRO A 89 -6.10 -2.20 -5.56
N GLU A 90 -5.42 -2.25 -6.71
CA GLU A 90 -5.84 -3.07 -7.86
C GLU A 90 -6.02 -4.55 -7.49
N ALA A 91 -5.15 -5.07 -6.61
CA ALA A 91 -5.24 -6.43 -6.07
C ALA A 91 -6.51 -6.68 -5.23
N ARG A 92 -7.17 -5.63 -4.74
CA ARG A 92 -8.43 -5.72 -3.99
C ARG A 92 -9.60 -5.61 -4.96
N VAL A 93 -10.17 -6.76 -5.29
CA VAL A 93 -11.36 -6.88 -6.13
C VAL A 93 -12.65 -7.05 -5.33
N SER A 94 -12.55 -7.46 -4.06
CA SER A 94 -13.70 -7.69 -3.19
C SER A 94 -13.58 -7.00 -1.83
N TYR A 95 -14.73 -6.85 -1.19
CA TYR A 95 -14.86 -6.43 0.18
C TYR A 95 -14.76 -7.64 1.12
N SER A 96 -13.69 -7.73 1.88
CA SER A 96 -13.41 -8.91 2.72
C SER A 96 -13.60 -8.68 4.22
N GLY A 97 -14.08 -7.53 4.70
CA GLY A 97 -14.12 -7.28 6.15
C GLY A 97 -12.74 -6.91 6.76
N GLU A 98 -11.66 -7.37 6.11
CA GLU A 98 -10.29 -7.26 6.57
C GLU A 98 -9.77 -5.82 6.42
N GLY A 99 -9.25 -5.25 7.52
CA GLY A 99 -8.72 -3.90 7.56
C GLY A 99 -9.71 -2.79 7.92
N MET A 100 -10.97 -3.11 8.24
CA MET A 100 -11.92 -2.10 8.74
C MET A 100 -11.81 -1.90 10.25
N LYS A 101 -11.98 -0.64 10.66
CA LYS A 101 -12.03 -0.28 12.08
C LYS A 101 -13.13 -1.09 12.74
N GLY A 102 -12.75 -1.98 13.66
CA GLY A 102 -13.70 -2.73 14.48
C GLY A 102 -14.20 -4.06 13.96
N ALA A 103 -13.59 -4.65 12.92
CA ALA A 103 -13.80 -6.06 12.61
C ALA A 103 -13.61 -6.93 13.89
N GLY A 104 -14.66 -7.64 14.30
CA GLY A 104 -14.67 -8.49 15.49
C GLY A 104 -14.91 -7.77 16.84
N LYS A 105 -15.39 -6.52 16.86
CA LYS A 105 -15.54 -5.75 18.11
C LYS A 105 -16.95 -5.68 18.70
N TYR A 106 -18.06 -5.90 17.97
CA TYR A 106 -19.38 -5.82 18.60
C TYR A 106 -20.57 -6.36 17.77
N GLY A 107 -21.59 -6.88 18.46
CA GLY A 107 -22.98 -6.86 17.98
C GLY A 107 -23.57 -8.16 17.41
N ASP A 108 -23.56 -9.25 18.19
CA ASP A 108 -24.49 -10.36 18.00
C ASP A 108 -25.67 -10.13 18.96
N VAL A 109 -26.80 -9.67 18.44
CA VAL A 109 -28.09 -9.50 19.14
C VAL A 109 -28.17 -8.39 20.22
N GLY A 110 -28.93 -7.33 19.94
CA GLY A 110 -29.78 -6.69 20.96
C GLY A 110 -29.40 -5.31 21.54
N ASP A 111 -28.39 -4.60 21.04
CA ASP A 111 -27.98 -3.32 21.65
C ASP A 111 -28.53 -2.07 20.95
N TYR A 112 -29.86 -1.97 20.86
CA TYR A 112 -30.56 -0.83 20.23
C TYR A 112 -31.47 -0.05 21.17
N SER A 113 -31.21 -0.04 22.49
CA SER A 113 -31.88 0.89 23.42
C SER A 113 -31.11 1.02 24.74
N LYS A 114 -30.78 2.26 25.11
CA LYS A 114 -30.80 2.70 26.51
C LYS A 114 -31.93 3.71 26.68
#